data_AF-A0AAW0PMW8-F1
#
_entry.id   AF-A0AAW0PMW8-F1
#
_cell.length_a   1.000
_cell.length_b   1.000
_cell.length_c   1.000
_cell.angle_alpha   90.00
_cell.angle_beta   90.00
_cell.angle_gamma   90.00
#
_symmetry.space_group_name_H-M   'P 1'
#
loop_
_entity.id
_entity.type
_entity.pdbx_description
1 polymer ?
#
loop_
_entity_poly.entity_id
_entity_poly.type
_entity_poly.pdbx_seq_one_letter_code
_entity_poly.pdbx_strand_id
1 'polypeptide(L)'
;MPQTRMQLVVTGDDFGYCPRRNQGLVECFLSGGITTLSLLVNGSAAQEAADLAKRHSIPLGSMLTCLKECPCAPDYSSPPW
;
A
#
# COMPACT_ATOMS: atom_id res chain seq x y z
N MET A 1 -20.26 -14.16 32.71
CA MET A 1 -20.43 -13.73 31.30
C MET A 1 -19.07 -13.84 30.64
N PRO A 2 -18.88 -14.63 29.56
CA PRO A 2 -17.63 -14.55 28.81
C PRO A 2 -17.56 -13.18 28.14
N GLN A 3 -16.46 -12.47 28.36
CA GLN A 3 -16.24 -11.14 27.80
C GLN A 3 -15.91 -11.31 26.31
N THR A 4 -16.79 -10.85 25.43
CA THR A 4 -16.56 -10.88 23.98
C THR A 4 -15.38 -9.97 23.65
N ARG A 5 -14.30 -10.54 23.12
CA ARG A 5 -13.11 -9.79 22.71
C ARG A 5 -13.31 -9.35 21.26
N MET A 6 -13.37 -8.04 21.03
CA MET A 6 -13.38 -7.48 19.67
C MET A 6 -11.95 -7.46 19.11
N GLN A 7 -11.80 -7.90 17.86
CA GLN A 7 -10.56 -7.75 17.11
C GLN A 7 -10.67 -6.54 16.18
N LEU A 8 -9.65 -5.69 16.15
CA LEU A 8 -9.57 -4.51 15.30
C LEU A 8 -8.38 -4.65 14.35
N VAL A 9 -8.62 -4.38 13.07
CA VAL A 9 -7.58 -4.26 12.04
C VAL A 9 -7.59 -2.82 11.55
N VAL A 10 -6.42 -2.19 11.57
CA VAL A 10 -6.19 -0.84 11.06
C VAL A 10 -5.24 -0.94 9.87
N THR A 11 -5.74 -0.65 8.68
CA THR A 11 -4.97 -0.74 7.42
C THR A 11 -4.48 0.64 7.01
N GLY A 12 -3.18 0.79 6.80
CA GLY A 12 -2.61 1.97 6.13
C GLY A 12 -2.69 1.82 4.62
N ASP A 13 -3.16 2.85 3.94
CA ASP A 13 -3.44 2.82 2.51
C ASP A 13 -2.34 3.45 1.64
N ASP A 14 -2.35 3.15 0.34
CA ASP A 14 -1.44 3.69 -0.68
C ASP A 14 0.04 3.34 -0.50
N PHE A 15 0.35 2.20 0.14
CA PHE A 15 1.72 1.72 0.22
C PHE A 15 2.22 1.37 -1.18
N GLY A 16 3.34 1.92 -1.62
CA GLY A 16 3.84 1.81 -2.99
C GLY A 16 3.57 3.04 -3.88
N TYR A 17 2.82 4.04 -3.41
CA TYR A 17 2.57 5.26 -4.19
C TYR A 17 3.85 6.08 -4.46
N CYS A 18 4.59 6.43 -3.40
CA CYS A 18 5.87 7.14 -3.50
C CYS A 18 6.78 6.84 -2.28
N PRO A 19 8.12 7.04 -2.38
CA PRO A 19 9.05 6.68 -1.30
C PRO A 19 8.76 7.38 0.03
N ARG A 20 8.39 8.67 -0.01
CA ARG A 20 8.04 9.44 1.19
C ARG A 20 6.82 8.84 1.90
N ARG A 21 5.81 8.38 1.15
CA ARG A 21 4.62 7.76 1.72
C ARG A 21 4.94 6.37 2.28
N ASN A 22 5.79 5.60 1.60
CA ASN A 22 6.26 4.31 2.10
C ASN A 22 6.92 4.45 3.47
N GLN A 23 7.83 5.41 3.61
CA GLN A 23 8.54 5.65 4.88
C GLN A 23 7.59 6.01 6.01
N GLY A 24 6.67 6.97 5.80
CA GLY A 24 5.70 7.36 6.82
C GLY A 24 4.77 6.22 7.24
N LEU A 25 4.36 5.35 6.30
CA LEU A 25 3.55 4.17 6.60
C LEU A 25 4.33 3.12 7.39
N VAL A 26 5.61 2.90 7.05
CA VAL A 26 6.49 2.02 7.83
C VAL A 26 6.68 2.56 9.25
N GLU A 27 6.95 3.84 9.42
CA GLU A 27 7.07 4.48 10.74
C GLU A 27 5.79 4.31 11.57
N CYS A 28 4.62 4.55 10.96
CA CYS A 28 3.33 4.38 11.62
C CYS A 28 3.05 2.92 12.03
N PHE A 29 3.45 1.96 11.21
CA PHE A 29 3.36 0.54 11.54
C PHE A 29 4.27 0.19 12.73
N LEU A 30 5.53 0.64 12.68
CA LEU A 30 6.50 0.40 13.73
C LEU A 30 6.12 1.08 15.06
N SER A 31 5.40 2.21 15.01
CA SER A 31 4.84 2.86 16.19
C SER A 31 3.53 2.23 16.68
N GLY A 32 3.01 1.20 16.01
CA GLY A 32 1.77 0.51 16.38
C GLY A 32 0.48 1.28 16.04
N GLY A 33 0.56 2.30 15.18
CA GLY A 33 -0.61 3.09 14.76
C GLY A 33 -1.49 2.37 13.73
N ILE A 34 -0.91 1.42 13.00
CA ILE A 34 -1.59 0.57 12.02
C ILE A 34 -1.14 -0.89 12.19
N THR A 35 -2.00 -1.83 11.81
CA THR A 35 -1.76 -3.27 11.96
C THR A 35 -1.39 -3.97 10.66
N THR A 36 -1.67 -3.35 9.52
CA THR A 36 -1.41 -3.91 8.18
C THR A 36 -1.33 -2.79 7.14
N LEU A 37 -0.84 -3.10 5.94
CA LEU A 37 -0.76 -2.17 4.81
C LEU A 37 -1.42 -2.75 3.55
N SER A 38 -2.02 -1.90 2.72
CA SER A 38 -2.48 -2.26 1.37
C SER A 38 -1.46 -1.79 0.32
N LEU A 39 -0.95 -2.74 -0.48
CA LEU A 39 0.05 -2.45 -1.51
C LEU A 39 -0.62 -2.03 -2.82
N LEU A 40 -0.31 -0.82 -3.27
CA LEU A 40 -0.59 -0.30 -4.61
C LEU A 40 0.45 -0.85 -5.60
N VAL A 41 0.16 -2.01 -6.19
CA VAL A 41 1.10 -2.77 -7.04
C VAL A 41 1.53 -2.03 -8.32
N ASN A 42 0.69 -1.13 -8.83
CA ASN A 42 0.99 -0.28 -9.99
C ASN A 42 1.61 1.08 -9.59
N GLY A 43 1.89 1.28 -8.30
CA GLY A 43 2.48 2.51 -7.78
C GLY A 43 3.95 2.65 -8.18
N SER A 44 4.41 3.89 -8.33
CA SER A 44 5.78 4.20 -8.76
C SER A 44 6.87 3.67 -7.81
N ALA A 45 6.52 3.43 -6.55
CA ALA A 45 7.39 2.93 -5.49
C ALA A 45 6.95 1.56 -4.95
N ALA A 46 6.19 0.78 -5.72
CA ALA A 46 5.67 -0.53 -5.29
C ALA A 46 6.78 -1.53 -4.97
N GLN A 47 7.88 -1.53 -5.72
CA GLN A 47 9.01 -2.40 -5.48
C GLN A 47 9.71 -2.08 -4.14
N GLU A 48 10.00 -0.79 -3.90
CA GLU A 48 10.57 -0.33 -2.64
C GLU A 48 9.65 -0.67 -1.46
N ALA A 49 8.34 -0.48 -1.63
CA ALA A 49 7.32 -0.85 -0.65
C ALA A 49 7.38 -2.35 -0.31
N ALA A 50 7.43 -3.23 -1.32
CA ALA A 50 7.57 -4.67 -1.10
C ALA A 50 8.84 -5.03 -0.33
N ASP A 51 9.97 -4.39 -0.65
CA ASP A 51 11.24 -4.60 0.05
C ASP A 51 11.19 -4.10 1.50
N LEU A 52 10.53 -2.98 1.76
CA LEU A 52 10.29 -2.46 3.11
C LEU A 52 9.39 -3.38 3.93
N ALA A 53 8.28 -3.86 3.35
CA ALA A 53 7.40 -4.80 4.04
C ALA A 53 8.12 -6.10 4.40
N LYS A 54 8.94 -6.63 3.49
CA LYS A 54 9.75 -7.82 3.77
C LYS A 54 10.75 -7.56 4.90
N ARG A 55 11.44 -6.42 4.88
CA ARG A 55 12.42 -6.05 5.91
C ARG A 55 11.81 -5.89 7.31
N HIS A 56 10.62 -5.29 7.39
CA HIS A 56 9.94 -5.01 8.66
C HIS A 56 8.89 -6.05 9.04
N SER A 57 8.78 -7.16 8.29
CA SER A 57 7.77 -8.21 8.50
C SER A 57 6.34 -7.65 8.58
N ILE A 58 6.03 -6.66 7.74
CA ILE A 58 4.72 -6.02 7.72
C ILE A 58 3.72 -6.93 7.00
N PRO A 59 2.57 -7.26 7.60
CA PRO A 59 1.50 -7.93 6.89
C PRO A 59 1.01 -7.06 5.73
N LEU A 60 0.99 -7.62 4.52
CA LEU A 60 0.47 -6.94 3.33
C LEU A 60 -0.85 -7.56 2.90
N GLY A 61 -1.86 -6.70 2.71
CA GLY A 61 -3.01 -6.99 1.87
C GLY A 61 -2.77 -6.49 0.44
N SER A 62 -3.36 -7.16 -0.55
CA SER A 62 -3.39 -6.65 -1.92
C SER A 62 -4.47 -5.58 -2.06
N MET A 63 -4.12 -4.36 -2.47
CA MET A 63 -5.10 -3.33 -2.84
C MET A 63 -5.62 -3.64 -4.25
N LEU A 64 -6.92 -3.86 -4.42
CA LEU A 64 -7.54 -3.96 -5.74
C LEU A 64 -7.97 -2.55 -6.19
N THR A 65 -7.15 -1.87 -6.97
CA THR A 65 -7.49 -0.54 -7.50
C THR A 65 -8.42 -0.66 -8.70
N CYS A 66 -9.71 -0.44 -8.48
CA CYS A 66 -10.64 -0.02 -9.54
C CYS A 66 -10.59 1.52 -9.61
N LEU A 67 -10.14 2.07 -10.75
CA LEU A 67 -10.00 3.50 -11.10
C LEU A 67 -8.58 4.10 -10.91
N LYS A 68 -7.85 4.13 -12.04
CA LYS A 68 -6.93 5.16 -12.56
C LYS A 68 -6.23 6.09 -11.55
N GLU A 69 -5.13 5.61 -10.97
CA GLU A 69 -3.99 6.46 -10.57
C GLU A 69 -2.85 6.14 -11.54
N CYS A 70 -2.70 6.97 -12.57
CA CYS A 70 -1.78 6.74 -13.68
C CYS A 70 -0.98 8.03 -13.94
N PRO A 71 0.34 8.03 -13.71
CA PRO A 71 1.25 8.87 -14.49
C PRO A 71 1.87 8.08 -15.66
N CYS A 72 1.54 6.79 -15.81
CA CYS A 72 2.10 5.89 -16.82
C CYS A 72 1.11 5.67 -17.97
N ALA A 73 0.53 6.73 -18.53
CA ALA A 73 0.00 6.60 -19.89
C ALA A 73 1.20 6.78 -20.82
N PRO A 74 1.60 5.79 -21.64
CA PRO A 74 2.41 6.12 -22.81
C PRO A 74 1.65 7.20 -23.58
N ASP A 75 2.38 8.18 -24.11
CA ASP A 75 1.85 9.20 -25.01
C ASP A 75 0.98 8.48 -26.05
N TYR A 76 -0.32 8.76 -26.03
CA TYR A 76 -1.24 8.24 -27.01
C TYR A 76 -0.96 8.98 -28.32
N SER A 77 0.07 8.55 -29.04
CA SER A 77 -0.04 8.52 -30.49
C SER A 77 -1.16 7.53 -30.78
N SER A 78 -2.38 8.04 -30.92
CA SER A 78 -3.55 7.28 -31.35
C SER A 78 -3.15 6.33 -32.48
N PRO A 79 -3.49 5.03 -32.44
CA PRO A 79 -3.40 4.25 -33.66
C PRO A 79 -4.37 4.87 -34.67
N PRO A 80 -4.00 5.05 -35.96
CA PRO A 80 -5.02 5.19 -36.98
C PRO A 80 -5.83 3.88 -36.97
N TRP A 81 -7.07 3.96 -37.44
CA TRP A 81 -8.13 2.94 -37.42
C TRP A 81 -8.95 2.88 -36.13
#